data_AF-A0A350AJ15-F1
#
_entry.id   AF-A0A350AJ15-F1
#
_cell.length_a   1.000
_cell.length_b   1.000
_cell.length_c   1.000
_cell.angle_alpha   90.00
_cell.angle_beta   90.00
_cell.angle_gamma   90.00
#
_symmetry.space_group_name_H-M   'P 1'
#
loop_
_entity.id
_entity.type
_entity.pdbx_description
1 polymer ?
#
loop_
_entity_poly.entity_id
_entity_poly.type
_entity_poly.pdbx_seq_one_letter_code
_entity_poly.pdbx_strand_id
1 'polypeptide(L)' 'ERTCKWPVGDPATPDFWFCGLPSQPGKPYCEAHVGVAFQPMSARRDRKR' A
#
# COMPACT_ATOMS: atom_id res chain seq x y z
N GLU A 1 2.35 15.06 10.40
CA GLU A 1 1.61 13.78 10.51
C GLU A 1 2.25 12.71 9.62
N ARG A 2 2.18 11.43 10.00
CA ARG A 2 2.76 10.29 9.26
C ARG A 2 1.69 9.23 9.05
N THR A 3 0.97 9.32 7.94
CA THR A 3 -0.20 8.50 7.63
C THR A 3 0.08 7.61 6.42
N CYS A 4 -0.38 6.37 6.46
CA CYS A 4 -0.17 5.36 5.44
C CYS A 4 -0.85 5.76 4.14
N LYS A 5 -0.05 5.95 3.08
CA LYS A 5 -0.50 6.39 1.75
C LYS A 5 -0.77 5.23 0.78
N TRP A 6 -1.15 4.06 1.30
CA TRP A 6 -1.41 2.90 0.45
C TRP A 6 -2.75 3.09 -0.27
N PRO A 7 -2.79 3.00 -1.62
CA PRO A 7 -4.03 3.11 -2.39
C PRO A 7 -4.89 1.86 -2.18
N VAL A 8 -6.14 2.05 -1.79
CA VAL A 8 -7.14 1.00 -1.67
C VAL A 8 -8.23 1.25 -2.70
N GLY A 9 -8.61 0.20 -3.43
CA GLY A 9 -9.58 0.29 -4.52
C GLY A 9 -8.94 0.71 -5.85
N ASP A 10 -9.79 0.93 -6.85
CA ASP A 10 -9.39 1.37 -8.17
C ASP A 10 -9.57 2.89 -8.29
N PRO A 11 -8.58 3.65 -8.81
CA PRO A 11 -8.66 5.11 -8.92
C PRO A 11 -9.80 5.60 -9.84
N ALA A 12 -10.40 4.72 -10.65
CA ALA A 12 -11.59 5.04 -11.45
C ALA A 12 -12.91 4.85 -10.69
N THR A 13 -12.88 4.38 -9.45
CA THR A 13 -14.07 4.16 -8.62
C THR A 13 -14.20 5.24 -7.53
N PRO A 14 -15.44 5.61 -7.12
CA PRO A 14 -15.64 6.54 -6.02
C PRO A 14 -15.23 5.95 -4.66
N ASP A 15 -14.97 4.65 -4.59
CA ASP A 15 -14.46 3.95 -3.41
C ASP A 15 -12.92 3.98 -3.33
N PHE A 16 -12.26 4.87 -4.08
CA PHE A 16 -10.83 5.06 -3.96
C PHE A 16 -10.49 5.84 -2.68
N TRP A 17 -9.69 5.23 -1.81
CA TRP A 17 -9.21 5.89 -0.60
C TRP A 17 -7.80 5.43 -0.20
N PHE A 18 -7.18 6.19 0.70
CA PHE A 18 -5.87 5.85 1.27
C PHE A 18 -6.03 5.26 2.67
N CYS A 19 -5.31 4.17 2.93
CA CYS A 19 -5.39 3.39 4.17
C CYS A 19 -5.56 4.18 5.49
N GLY A 20 -4.91 5.34 5.66
CA GLY A 20 -5.22 6.23 6.80
C GLY A 20 -4.62 5.80 8.15
N LEU A 21 -4.04 4.59 8.25
CA LEU A 21 -3.35 4.11 9.44
C LEU A 21 -2.02 4.86 9.70
N PRO A 22 -1.47 4.86 10.92
CA PRO A 22 -0.15 5.45 11.18
C PRO A 22 0.93 4.78 10.32
N SER A 23 1.75 5.61 9.66
CA SER A 23 2.88 5.12 8.88
C SER A 23 4.04 4.75 9.80
N GLN A 24 4.79 3.71 9.42
CA GLN A 24 5.98 3.31 10.16
C GLN A 24 7.07 4.40 10.05
N PRO A 25 7.89 4.60 11.09
CA PRO A 25 8.96 5.59 11.04
C PRO A 25 9.96 5.25 9.94
N GLY A 26 10.30 6.24 9.11
CA GLY A 26 11.17 6.07 7.95
C GLY A 26 10.51 5.42 6.72
N LYS A 27 9.21 5.10 6.79
CA LYS A 27 8.45 4.48 5.68
C LYS A 27 7.12 5.21 5.43
N PRO A 28 6.64 5.27 4.18
CA PRO A 28 5.40 5.97 3.83
C PRO A 28 4.11 5.18 4.14
N TYR A 29 4.24 3.93 4.59
CA TYR A 29 3.14 2.99 4.77
C TYR A 29 3.10 2.42 6.20
N CYS A 30 1.95 1.89 6.62
CA CYS A 30 1.80 1.12 7.85
C CYS A 30 2.50 -0.25 7.71
N GLU A 31 2.67 -0.97 8.82
CA GLU A 31 3.38 -2.26 8.85
C GLU A 31 2.89 -3.25 7.77
N ALA A 32 1.58 -3.43 7.66
CA ALA A 32 0.99 -4.35 6.69
C ALA A 32 1.37 -3.96 5.25
N HIS A 33 1.21 -2.69 4.90
CA HIS A 33 1.47 -2.19 3.55
C HIS A 33 2.96 -2.03 3.24
N VAL A 34 3.83 -1.85 4.23
CA VAL A 34 5.28 -1.96 4.06
C VAL A 34 5.65 -3.37 3.57
N GLY A 35 5.03 -4.41 4.14
CA GLY A 35 5.19 -5.77 3.68
C GLY A 35 4.88 -5.87 2.19
N VAL A 36 3.70 -5.42 1.76
CA VAL A 36 3.25 -5.52 0.36
C VAL A 36 4.11 -4.68 -0.60
N ALA A 37 4.43 -3.43 -0.23
CA ALA A 37 5.19 -2.50 -1.08
C ALA A 37 6.61 -2.99 -1.40
N PHE A 38 7.26 -3.58 -0.39
CA PHE A 38 8.69 -3.91 -0.44
C PHE A 38 8.93 -5.43 -0.58
N GLN A 39 7.94 -6.20 -1.04
CA GLN A 39 8.13 -7.62 -1.34
C GLN A 39 9.31 -7.84 -2.33
N PRO A 40 10.17 -8.84 -2.10
CA PRO A 40 11.26 -9.18 -3.00
C PRO A 40 10.74 -9.59 -4.39
N MET A 41 11.53 -9.34 -5.44
CA MET A 41 11.11 -9.41 -6.85
C MET A 41 10.48 -10.75 -7.29
N SER A 42 10.71 -11.85 -6.57
CA SER A 42 10.13 -13.16 -6.90
C SER A 42 8.60 -13.24 -6.74
N ALA A 43 7.98 -12.40 -5.91
CA ALA A 43 6.54 -12.45 -5.64
C ALA A 43 5.69 -11.53 -6.55
N ARG A 44 6.32 -10.71 -7.40
CA ARG A 44 5.63 -9.62 -8.13
C ARG A 44 4.95 -10.05 -9.44
N ARG A 45 5.14 -11.29 -9.90
CA ARG A 45 4.78 -11.71 -11.28
C ARG A 45 3.41 -12.37 -11.45
N ASP A 46 2.68 -12.66 -10.38
CA ASP A 46 1.44 -13.46 -10.47
C ASP A 46 0.19 -12.67 -10.06
N ARG A 47 -0.05 -11.50 -10.67
CA ARG A 47 -1.35 -10.82 -10.54
C ARG A 47 -1.74 -9.97 -11.75
N LYS A 48 -1.45 -10.49 -12.95
CA LYS A 48 -2.04 -9.98 -14.19
C LYS A 48 -2.45 -11.14 -15.08
N ARG A 49 -3.58 -11.75 -14.74
CA ARG A 49 -4.37 -12.56 -15.66
C ARG A 49 -5.83 -12.14 -15.52
#